data_AF-A0A562FQU8-F1
#
_entry.id   AF-A0A562FQU8-F1
#
_cell.length_a   1.000
_cell.length_b   1.000
_cell.length_c   1.000
_cell.angle_alpha   90.00
_cell.angle_beta   90.00
_cell.angle_gamma   90.00
#
_symmetry.space_group_name_H-M   'P 1'
#
loop_
_entity.id
_entity.type
_entity.pdbx_description
1 polymer ?
#
loop_
_entity_poly.entity_id
_entity_poly.type
_entity_poly.pdbx_seq_one_letter_code
_entity_poly.pdbx_strand_id
1 'polypeptide(L)' 'MTDRLLALISLIGLALFLCVVPIWVPSPDLIVLAVLCFLLAAFDFWRELFRAGGGGR' A
#
# COMPACT_ATOMS: atom_id res chain seq x y z
N MET A 1 -15.74 -8.90 -6.29
CA MET A 1 -15.07 -9.64 -5.18
C MET A 1 -13.60 -9.84 -5.47
N THR A 2 -13.25 -10.32 -6.68
CA THR A 2 -11.86 -10.47 -7.14
C THR A 2 -11.05 -9.16 -7.07
N ASP A 3 -11.60 -8.01 -7.45
CA ASP A 3 -10.92 -6.70 -7.32
C ASP A 3 -10.48 -6.37 -5.90
N ARG A 4 -11.34 -6.60 -4.91
CA ARG A 4 -10.99 -6.37 -3.50
C ARG A 4 -9.92 -7.33 -3.01
N LEU A 5 -9.93 -8.56 -3.50
CA LEU A 5 -8.91 -9.56 -3.17
C LEU A 5 -7.56 -9.22 -3.81
N LEU A 6 -7.56 -8.80 -5.08
CA LEU A 6 -6.35 -8.38 -5.80
C LEU A 6 -5.73 -7.13 -5.15
N ALA A 7 -6.57 -6.19 -4.72
CA ALA A 7 -6.17 -5.01 -3.98
C ALA A 7 -5.51 -5.36 -2.64
N LEU A 8 -6.13 -6.28 -1.88
CA LEU A 8 -5.58 -6.76 -0.61
C LEU A 8 -4.21 -7.45 -0.82
N ILE A 9 -4.10 -8.30 -1.84
CA ILE A 9 -2.86 -9.02 -2.17
C ILE A 9 -1.75 -8.04 -2.57
N SER A 10 -2.06 -7.03 -3.39
CA SER A 10 -1.10 -5.99 -3.75
C SER A 10 -0.66 -5.15 -2.55
N LEU A 11 -1.58 -4.78 -1.66
CA LEU A 11 -1.25 -4.03 -0.45
C LEU A 11 -0.34 -4.83 0.49
N ILE A 12 -0.61 -6.12 0.67
CA ILE A 12 0.22 -7.02 1.48
C ILE A 12 1.60 -7.20 0.83
N GLY A 13 1.66 -7.37 -0.50
CA GLY A 13 2.92 -7.47 -1.24
C GLY A 13 3.77 -6.20 -1.12
N LEU A 14 3.14 -5.02 -1.23
CA LEU A 14 3.81 -3.74 -1.01
C LEU A 14 4.32 -3.61 0.42
N ALA A 15 3.50 -3.97 1.43
CA ALA A 15 3.90 -3.94 2.84
C ALA A 15 5.14 -4.81 3.09
N LEU A 16 5.14 -6.03 2.57
CA LEU A 16 6.25 -6.98 2.67
C LEU A 16 7.51 -6.44 2.00
N PHE A 17 7.39 -5.91 0.79
CA PHE A 17 8.52 -5.33 0.06
C PHE A 17 9.13 -4.14 0.82
N LEU A 18 8.27 -3.27 1.34
CA LEU A 18 8.69 -2.06 2.02
C LEU A 18 9.33 -2.36 3.38
N CYS A 19 8.94 -3.46 4.04
CA CYS A 19 9.57 -3.95 5.27
C CYS A 19 10.97 -4.56 5.05
N VAL A 20 11.29 -5.07 3.86
CA VAL A 20 12.64 -5.62 3.57
C VAL A 20 13.72 -4.56 3.76
N VAL A 21 13.43 -3.32 3.37
CA VAL A 21 14.39 -2.20 3.42
C VAL A 21 14.82 -1.82 4.85
N PRO A 22 13.91 -1.52 5.81
CA PRO A 22 14.29 -1.22 7.19
C PRO A 22 14.85 -2.44 7.93
N ILE A 23 14.54 -3.67 7.51
CA ILE A 23 15.12 -4.89 8.09
C ILE A 23 16.62 -5.00 7.72
N TRP A 24 16.99 -4.71 6.48
CA TRP A 24 18.38 -4.81 6.02
C TRP A 24 19.21 -3.54 6.24
N VAL A 25 18.56 -2.37 6.27
CA VAL A 25 19.22 -1.08 6.48
C VAL A 25 18.40 -0.26 7.49
N PRO A 26 18.63 -0.44 8.80
CA PRO A 26 17.88 0.25 9.84
C PRO A 26 18.41 1.69 10.00
N SER A 27 17.98 2.56 9.09
CA SER A 27 18.15 4.02 9.22
C SER A 27 16.81 4.66 9.59
N PRO A 28 16.79 5.61 10.54
CA PRO A 28 15.54 6.22 11.01
C PRO A 28 14.77 6.91 9.87
N ASP A 29 15.47 7.60 8.97
CA ASP A 29 14.87 8.23 7.78
C ASP A 29 14.16 7.22 6.87
N LEU A 30 14.75 6.03 6.69
CA LEU A 30 14.16 4.97 5.86
C LEU A 30 12.87 4.42 6.47
N ILE A 31 12.81 4.27 7.79
CA ILE A 31 11.61 3.79 8.48
C ILE A 31 10.47 4.81 8.32
N VAL A 32 10.78 6.10 8.49
CA VAL A 32 9.80 7.17 8.31
C VAL A 32 9.27 7.19 6.88
N LEU A 33 10.15 7.09 5.89
CA LEU A 33 9.79 7.00 4.47
C LEU A 33 8.96 5.74 4.15
N ALA A 34 9.33 4.60 4.72
CA ALA A 34 8.59 3.35 4.57
C ALA A 34 7.16 3.49 5.13
N VAL A 35 6.99 3.99 6.34
CA VAL A 35 5.66 4.20 6.93
C VAL A 35 4.84 5.18 6.11
N LEU A 36 5.45 6.29 5.65
CA LEU A 36 4.77 7.29 4.83
C LEU A 36 4.29 6.71 3.49
N CYS A 37 5.15 5.93 2.84
CA CYS A 37 4.86 5.29 1.55
C CYS A 37 3.77 4.22 1.71
N PHE A 38 3.76 3.47 2.82
CA PHE A 38 2.67 2.55 3.16
C PHE A 38 1.34 3.28 3.35
N LEU A 39 1.32 4.40 4.07
CA LEU A 39 0.11 5.23 4.25
C LEU A 39 -0.41 5.79 2.93
N LEU A 40 0.49 6.30 2.08
CA LEU A 40 0.14 6.82 0.76
C LEU A 40 -0.46 5.75 -0.14
N ALA A 41 0.12 4.55 -0.16
CA ALA A 41 -0.42 3.45 -0.94
C ALA A 41 -1.75 2.95 -0.39
N ALA A 42 -1.91 2.86 0.93
CA ALA A 42 -3.21 2.54 1.53
C ALA A 42 -4.27 3.60 1.19
N PHE A 43 -3.89 4.88 1.16
CA PHE A 43 -4.77 5.98 0.75
C PHE A 43 -5.12 5.93 -0.73
N ASP A 44 -4.16 5.61 -1.60
CA ASP A 44 -4.37 5.43 -3.03
C ASP A 44 -5.33 4.26 -3.30
N PHE A 45 -5.12 3.12 -2.64
CA PHE A 45 -6.04 1.98 -2.68
C PHE A 45 -7.44 2.36 -2.20
N TRP A 46 -7.54 3.08 -1.08
CA TRP A 46 -8.83 3.56 -0.58
C TRP A 46 -9.52 4.46 -1.62
N ARG A 47 -8.77 5.37 -2.23
CA ARG A 47 -9.28 6.27 -3.26
C ARG A 47 -9.70 5.52 -4.52
N GLU A 48 -8.93 4.54 -4.97
CA GLU A 48 -9.24 3.69 -6.13
C GLU A 48 -10.52 2.88 -5.87
N LEU A 49 -10.65 2.30 -4.68
CA LEU A 49 -11.83 1.51 -4.27
C LEU A 49 -13.09 2.36 -4.13
N PHE A 50 -12.97 3.58 -3.60
CA PHE A 50 -14.09 4.52 -3.48
C PHE A 50 -14.45 5.15 -4.83
N ARG A 51 -13.46 5.41 -5.70
CA ARG A 51 -13.69 5.96 -7.05
C ARG A 51 -14.28 4.91 -8.00
N ALA A 52 -13.91 3.64 -7.85
CA ALA A 52 -14.54 2.51 -8.53
C ALA A 52 -16.02 2.30 -8.11
N GLY A 53 -16.44 2.79 -6.94
CA GLY A 53 -17.84 2.77 -6.50
C GLY A 53 -18.74 3.85 -7.12
N GLY A 54 -18.16 4.89 -7.74
CA GLY A 54 -18.90 6.01 -8.34
C GLY A 54 -18.95 6.01 -9.87
N GLY A 55 -18.24 5.08 -10.51
CA GLY A 55 -18.12 5.00 -11.97
C GLY A 55 -18.75 3.74 -12.52
N GLY A 56 -20.09 3.67 -12.55
CA GLY A 56 -20.78 2.72 -13.40
C GLY A 56 -20.45 3.03 -14.87
N ARG A 57 -19.57 2.21 -15.46
CA ARG A 57 -19.51 1.95 -16.90
C ARG A 57 -19.21 0.47 -17.10
#